data_AF-A0A855X4E2-F1
#
_entry.id   AF-A0A855X4E2-F1
#
_cell.length_a   1.000
_cell.length_b   1.000
_cell.length_c   1.000
_cell.angle_alpha   90.00
_cell.angle_beta   90.00
_cell.angle_gamma   90.00
#
_symmetry.space_group_name_H-M   'P 1'
#
loop_
_entity.id
_entity.type
_entity.pdbx_description
1 polymer ?
#
loop_
_entity_poly.entity_id
_entity_poly.type
_entity_poly.pdbx_seq_one_letter_code
_entity_poly.pdbx_strand_id
1 'polypeptide(L)' 'MDSSQTTTVRVGTSGFSFADWRGVFYPQQIDRGKMLDFYV' A
#
# COMPACT_ATOMS: atom_id res chain seq x y z
N MET A 1 -9.70 -9.04 -35.67
CA MET A 1 -10.05 -9.36 -34.27
C MET A 1 -8.80 -9.12 -33.45
N ASP A 2 -8.68 -7.93 -32.85
CA ASP A 2 -7.55 -7.59 -31.98
C ASP A 2 -7.85 -8.17 -30.60
N SER A 3 -7.10 -9.19 -30.22
CA SER A 3 -7.19 -9.81 -28.90
C SER A 3 -6.18 -9.11 -28.00
N SER A 4 -6.53 -7.91 -27.54
CA SER A 4 -5.64 -7.18 -26.64
C SER A 4 -5.47 -7.99 -25.34
N GLN A 5 -4.29 -8.59 -25.19
CA GLN A 5 -3.95 -9.30 -23.95
C GLN A 5 -3.81 -8.27 -22.84
N THR A 6 -4.62 -8.41 -21.80
CA THR A 6 -4.53 -7.56 -20.61
C THR A 6 -3.41 -8.10 -19.72
N THR A 7 -2.29 -7.38 -19.67
CA THR A 7 -1.21 -7.70 -18.73
C THR A 7 -1.60 -7.25 -17.32
N THR A 8 -1.52 -8.15 -16.35
CA THR A 8 -1.71 -7.80 -14.94
C THR A 8 -0.40 -7.25 -14.37
N VAL A 9 -0.40 -6.00 -13.91
CA VAL A 9 0.75 -5.36 -13.24
C VAL A 9 0.51 -5.36 -11.73
N ARG A 10 1.48 -5.88 -10.96
CA ARG A 10 1.43 -5.86 -9.49
C ARG A 10 2.31 -4.72 -8.98
N VAL A 11 1.71 -3.80 -8.22
CA VAL A 11 2.40 -2.64 -7.62
C VAL A 11 2.38 -2.80 -6.11
N GLY A 12 3.46 -2.37 -5.46
CA GLY A 12 3.62 -2.39 -4.01
C GLY A 12 4.91 -1.73 -3.56
N THR A 13 5.24 -1.88 -2.28
CA THR A 13 6.44 -1.29 -1.65
C THR A 13 7.27 -2.38 -0.98
N SER A 14 8.58 -2.15 -0.85
CA SER A 14 9.48 -3.03 -0.10
C SER A 14 9.31 -2.83 1.41
N GLY A 15 8.21 -3.35 1.97
CA GLY A 15 7.79 -3.13 3.35
C GLY A 15 6.71 -2.05 3.47
N PHE A 16 6.06 -1.97 4.64
CA PHE A 16 4.90 -1.08 4.85
C PHE A 16 4.92 -0.33 6.20
N SER A 17 5.73 -0.78 7.17
CA SER A 17 5.66 -0.32 8.56
C SER A 17 6.72 0.74 8.90
N PHE A 18 6.80 1.81 8.11
CA PHE A 18 7.79 2.89 8.27
C PHE A 18 7.24 4.02 9.15
N ALA A 19 8.00 4.43 10.18
CA ALA A 19 7.53 5.44 11.12
C ALA A 19 7.30 6.81 10.46
N ASP A 20 8.17 7.19 9.53
CA ASP A 20 8.13 8.46 8.79
C ASP A 20 6.90 8.58 7.87
N TRP A 21 6.17 7.48 7.64
CA TRP A 21 4.95 7.50 6.84
C TRP A 21 3.72 7.95 7.66
N ARG A 22 3.82 8.04 8.99
CA ARG A 22 2.75 8.59 9.84
C ARG A 22 2.59 10.08 9.59
N GLY A 23 1.35 10.55 9.51
CA GLY A 23 1.00 11.92 9.17
C GLY A 23 1.05 12.23 7.66
N VAL A 24 1.58 11.32 6.83
CA VAL A 24 1.65 11.47 5.37
C VAL A 24 0.75 10.44 4.69
N PHE A 25 1.01 9.16 4.93
CA PHE A 25 0.28 8.04 4.32
C PHE A 25 -0.64 7.33 5.32
N TYR A 26 -0.32 7.44 6.61
CA TYR A 26 -1.11 6.87 7.71
C TYR A 26 -1.52 7.96 8.71
N PRO A 27 -2.57 7.73 9.52
CA PRO A 27 -2.87 8.59 10.66
C PRO A 27 -1.66 8.77 11.59
N GLN A 28 -1.59 9.93 12.24
CA GLN A 28 -0.48 10.27 13.15
C GLN A 28 -0.34 9.26 14.29
N GLN A 29 -1.47 8.77 14.79
CA GLN A 29 -1.57 7.79 15.87
C GLN A 29 -2.10 6.49 15.28
N ILE A 30 -1.18 5.56 14.99
CA ILE A 30 -1.50 4.23 14.50
C ILE A 30 -0.46 3.23 15.01
N ASP A 31 -0.95 2.07 15.43
CA ASP A 31 -0.08 0.97 15.83
C ASP A 31 0.70 0.44 14.63
N ARG A 32 1.99 0.16 14.83
CA ARG A 32 2.89 -0.28 13.75
C ARG A 32 2.38 -1.52 13.01
N GLY A 33 1.78 -2.46 13.75
CA GLY A 33 1.22 -3.69 13.19
C GLY A 33 -0.12 -3.50 12.49
N LYS A 34 -0.72 -2.30 12.57
CA LYS A 34 -2.06 -1.99 12.06
C LYS A 34 -2.05 -1.07 10.84
N MET A 35 -0.88 -0.78 10.30
CA MET A 35 -0.72 0.14 9.17
C MET A 35 -1.40 -0.39 7.90
N LEU A 36 -1.29 -1.69 7.59
CA LEU A 36 -2.03 -2.26 6.44
C LEU A 36 -3.54 -2.31 6.67
N ASP A 37 -3.98 -2.55 7.90
CA ASP A 37 -5.40 -2.59 8.26
C ASP A 37 -6.11 -1.24 7.99
N PHE A 38 -5.37 -0.14 7.85
CA PHE A 38 -5.91 1.18 7.46
C PHE A 38 -6.43 1.23 6.01
N TYR A 39 -5.94 0.36 5.13
CA TYR A 39 -6.27 0.39 3.70
C TYR A 39 -7.35 -0.60 3.27
N VAL A 40 -7.80 -1.50 4.15
CA VAL A 40 -8.81 -2.54 3.87
C VAL A 40 -10.20 -2.16 4.33
#